data_AF-A0A538LAT5-F1
#
_entry.id   AF-A0A538LAT5-F1
#
_cell.length_a   1.000
_cell.length_b   1.000
_cell.length_c   1.000
_cell.angle_alpha   90.00
_cell.angle_beta   90.00
_cell.angle_gamma   90.00
#
_symmetry.space_group_name_H-M   'P 1'
#
loop_
_entity.id
_entity.type
_entity.pdbx_description
1 polymer ?
#
loop_
_entity_poly.entity_id
_entity_poly.type
_entity_poly.pdbx_seq_one_letter_code
_entity_poly.pdbx_strand_id
1 'polypeptide(L)'
;MPDGSLSAVPSRTDPALADELVEAVRTFVAKEVIPVASELEHADAYPDDLVEAMRELGLFGCLVPAEHGGLGLDTITYARIVAELAAG
;
A
#
# COMPACT_ATOMS: atom_id res chain seq x y z
N MET A 1 -4.28 -15.79 -29.53
CA MET A 1 -4.62 -15.99 -28.11
C MET A 1 -3.30 -15.91 -27.35
N PRO A 2 -3.10 -14.94 -26.45
CA PRO A 2 -1.92 -14.96 -25.58
C PRO A 2 -2.05 -16.15 -24.63
N ASP A 3 -0.96 -16.88 -24.48
CA ASP A 3 -0.82 -18.00 -23.56
C ASP A 3 -0.96 -17.50 -22.11
N GLY A 4 -1.75 -18.21 -21.31
CA GLY A 4 -2.05 -17.90 -19.92
C GLY A 4 -0.86 -18.06 -18.98
N SER A 5 0.30 -17.50 -19.33
CA SER A 5 1.43 -17.27 -18.44
C SER A 5 1.05 -16.17 -17.45
N LEU A 6 0.19 -16.50 -16.50
CA LEU A 6 0.11 -15.80 -15.21
C LEU A 6 1.42 -16.11 -14.48
N SER A 7 2.51 -15.46 -14.91
CA SER A 7 3.81 -15.64 -14.29
C SER A 7 3.76 -15.04 -12.89
N ALA A 8 3.90 -15.92 -11.91
CA ALA A 8 4.13 -15.64 -10.50
C ALA A 8 2.97 -14.92 -9.79
N VAL A 9 2.03 -15.71 -9.25
CA VAL A 9 1.48 -15.33 -7.94
C VAL A 9 2.72 -15.14 -7.03
N PRO A 10 2.93 -13.95 -6.45
CA PRO A 10 4.09 -13.72 -5.61
C PRO A 10 4.12 -14.80 -4.52
N SER A 11 5.29 -15.37 -4.28
CA SER A 11 5.49 -16.26 -3.15
C SER A 11 5.01 -15.55 -1.88
N ARG A 12 4.29 -16.29 -1.03
CA ARG A 12 3.68 -15.76 0.20
C ARG A 12 4.69 -14.89 0.95
N THR A 13 4.28 -13.67 1.30
CA THR A 13 5.11 -12.77 2.10
C THR A 13 5.36 -13.42 3.46
N ASP A 14 6.55 -13.25 4.01
CA ASP A 14 6.84 -13.71 5.38
C ASP A 14 5.78 -13.11 6.34
N PRO A 15 5.13 -13.92 7.20
CA PRO A 15 4.05 -13.43 8.04
C PRO A 15 4.47 -12.31 9.01
N ALA A 16 5.69 -12.37 9.56
CA ALA A 16 6.15 -11.33 10.48
C ALA A 16 6.40 -10.01 9.73
N LEU A 17 7.00 -10.09 8.54
CA LEU A 17 7.15 -8.93 7.66
C LEU A 17 5.79 -8.35 7.23
N ALA A 18 4.84 -9.21 6.87
CA ALA A 18 3.50 -8.78 6.49
C ALA A 18 2.80 -8.04 7.63
N ASP A 19 2.93 -8.52 8.87
CA ASP A 19 2.36 -7.85 10.04
C ASP A 19 3.05 -6.51 10.31
N GLU A 20 4.38 -6.43 10.19
CA GLU A 20 5.14 -5.18 10.35
C GLU A 20 4.71 -4.11 9.33
N LEU A 21 4.58 -4.49 8.05
CA LEU A 21 4.13 -3.59 6.98
C LEU A 21 2.71 -3.08 7.23
N VAL A 22 1.81 -3.95 7.67
CA VAL A 22 0.42 -3.59 7.96
C VAL A 22 0.34 -2.64 9.16
N GLU A 23 1.09 -2.89 10.23
CA GLU A 23 1.14 -1.98 11.39
C GLU A 23 1.78 -0.62 11.06
N ALA A 24 2.78 -0.60 10.17
CA ALA A 24 3.36 0.65 9.69
C ALA A 24 2.33 1.50 8.93
N VAL A 25 1.57 0.88 8.02
CA VAL A 25 0.51 1.55 7.27
C VAL A 25 -0.62 2.01 8.20
N ARG A 26 -1.06 1.17 9.14
CA ARG A 26 -2.05 1.57 10.15
C ARG A 26 -1.60 2.80 10.93
N THR A 27 -0.33 2.82 11.35
CA THR A 27 0.23 3.95 12.09
C THR A 27 0.28 5.22 11.24
N PHE A 28 0.66 5.09 9.96
CA PHE A 28 0.64 6.19 9.00
C PHE A 28 -0.78 6.74 8.82
N VAL A 29 -1.77 5.88 8.60
CA VAL A 29 -3.17 6.28 8.44
C VAL A 29 -3.68 7.02 9.69
N ALA A 30 -3.42 6.48 10.88
CA ALA A 30 -3.87 7.07 12.12
C ALA A 30 -3.25 8.45 12.41
N LYS A 31 -1.99 8.66 12.01
CA LYS A 31 -1.24 9.88 12.34
C LYS A 31 -1.30 10.95 11.26
N GLU A 32 -1.26 10.54 10.00
CA GLU A 32 -1.10 11.45 8.86
C GLU A 32 -2.40 11.58 8.07
N VAL A 33 -3.19 10.52 7.89
CA VAL A 33 -4.39 10.54 7.03
C VAL A 33 -5.63 11.02 7.78
N ILE A 34 -6.01 10.36 8.88
CA ILE A 34 -7.24 10.64 9.64
C ILE A 34 -7.38 12.12 10.03
N PRO A 35 -6.33 12.82 10.52
CA PRO A 35 -6.48 14.21 10.96
C PRO A 35 -6.86 15.20 9.86
N VAL A 36 -6.49 14.92 8.61
CA VAL A 36 -6.65 15.83 7.46
C VAL A 36 -7.69 15.36 6.45
N ALA A 37 -8.09 14.09 6.49
CA ALA A 37 -8.99 13.48 5.51
C ALA A 37 -10.29 14.27 5.32
N SER A 38 -10.96 14.64 6.41
CA SER A 38 -12.21 15.41 6.34
C SER A 38 -12.01 16.80 5.73
N GLU A 39 -10.94 17.51 6.10
CA GLU A 39 -10.67 18.85 5.56
C GLU A 39 -10.41 18.80 4.05
N LEU A 40 -9.59 17.84 3.61
CA LEU A 40 -9.25 17.65 2.20
C LEU A 40 -10.47 17.27 1.36
N GLU A 41 -11.33 16.39 1.87
CA GLU A 41 -12.60 16.01 1.22
C GLU A 41 -13.52 17.22 1.05
N HIS A 42 -13.70 18.02 2.10
CA HIS A 42 -14.54 19.23 2.03
C HIS A 42 -13.97 20.30 1.10
N ALA A 43 -12.64 20.38 1.00
CA ALA A 43 -11.95 21.34 0.15
C ALA A 43 -11.84 20.91 -1.32
N ASP A 44 -12.23 19.67 -1.66
CA ASP A 44 -11.98 19.05 -2.98
C ASP A 44 -10.49 19.17 -3.39
N ALA A 45 -9.61 19.05 -2.40
CA ALA A 45 -8.18 19.29 -2.54
C ALA A 45 -7.43 17.98 -2.74
N TYR A 46 -6.46 18.00 -3.67
CA TYR A 46 -5.57 16.87 -3.87
C TYR A 46 -4.54 16.79 -2.73
N PRO A 47 -4.37 15.63 -2.08
CA PRO A 47 -3.49 15.50 -0.92
C PRO A 47 -2.04 15.21 -1.34
N ASP A 48 -1.35 16.20 -1.90
CA ASP A 48 0.03 16.06 -2.38
C ASP A 48 0.97 15.46 -1.32
N ASP A 49 0.90 15.96 -0.08
CA ASP A 49 1.78 15.52 1.01
C ASP A 49 1.54 14.04 1.40
N LEU A 50 0.27 13.61 1.43
CA LEU A 50 -0.06 12.21 1.72
C LEU A 50 0.40 11.29 0.60
N VAL A 51 0.23 11.71 -0.65
CA VAL A 51 0.65 10.93 -1.82
C VAL A 51 2.17 10.78 -1.86
N GLU A 52 2.92 11.83 -1.51
CA GLU A 52 4.38 11.73 -1.42
C GLU A 52 4.81 10.79 -0.29
N ALA A 53 4.17 10.87 0.89
CA ALA A 53 4.44 9.93 1.97
C ALA A 53 4.12 8.47 1.57
N MET A 54 3.02 8.23 0.86
CA MET A 54 2.67 6.91 0.33
C MET A 54 3.70 6.40 -0.70
N ARG A 55 4.30 7.30 -1.48
CA ARG A 55 5.39 6.98 -2.41
C ARG A 55 6.64 6.57 -1.67
N GLU A 56 7.05 7.30 -0.63
CA GLU A 56 8.20 6.97 0.20
C GLU A 56 8.05 5.60 0.89
N LEU A 57 6.82 5.25 1.30
CA LEU A 57 6.48 3.93 1.85
C LEU A 57 6.46 2.81 0.80
N GLY A 58 6.56 3.12 -0.50
CA GLY A 58 6.56 2.14 -1.57
C GLY A 58 5.18 1.52 -1.87
N LEU A 59 4.09 2.14 -1.40
CA LEU A 59 2.75 1.56 -1.48
C LEU A 59 2.23 1.38 -2.92
N PHE A 60 2.70 2.21 -3.85
CA PHE A 60 2.39 2.08 -5.27
C PHE A 60 3.11 0.91 -5.97
N GLY A 61 4.19 0.40 -5.36
CA GLY A 61 5.01 -0.70 -5.86
C GLY A 61 4.78 -2.02 -5.14
N CYS A 62 3.74 -2.15 -4.31
CA CYS A 62 3.52 -3.31 -3.45
C CYS A 62 3.59 -4.66 -4.18
N LEU A 63 2.93 -4.79 -5.33
CA LEU A 63 2.88 -6.03 -6.10
C LEU A 63 3.96 -6.12 -7.19
N VAL A 64 4.73 -5.05 -7.38
CA VAL A 64 5.77 -5.01 -8.41
C VAL A 64 6.97 -5.83 -7.92
N PRO A 65 7.52 -6.74 -8.75
CA PRO A 65 8.72 -7.49 -8.39
C PRO A 65 9.89 -6.59 -7.97
N ALA A 66 10.70 -7.06 -7.02
CA ALA A 66 11.87 -6.31 -6.53
C ALA A 66 12.89 -5.98 -7.63
N GLU A 67 12.99 -6.82 -8.68
CA GLU A 67 13.82 -6.57 -9.87
C GLU A 67 13.42 -5.32 -10.67
N HIS A 68 12.21 -4.82 -10.46
CA HIS A 68 11.69 -3.59 -11.06
C HIS A 68 11.57 -2.44 -10.04
N GLY A 69 12.13 -2.59 -8.84
CA GLY A 69 12.10 -1.59 -7.78
C GLY A 69 10.82 -1.58 -6.94
N GLY A 70 10.01 -2.65 -6.99
CA GLY A 70 8.84 -2.83 -6.12
C GLY A 70 9.11 -3.62 -4.85
N LEU A 71 8.06 -3.85 -4.06
CA LEU A 71 8.16 -4.58 -2.79
C LEU A 71 7.95 -6.10 -2.94
N GLY A 72 7.43 -6.56 -4.08
CA GLY A 72 7.24 -7.98 -4.37
C GLY A 72 6.30 -8.71 -3.40
N LEU A 73 5.36 -8.00 -2.80
CA LEU A 73 4.42 -8.55 -1.81
C LEU A 73 3.40 -9.47 -2.46
N ASP A 74 2.90 -10.42 -1.68
CA ASP A 74 1.74 -11.21 -2.06
C ASP A 74 0.43 -10.40 -2.01
N THR A 75 -0.58 -10.93 -2.69
CA THR A 75 -1.88 -10.27 -2.83
C THR A 75 -2.65 -10.17 -1.50
N ILE A 76 -2.38 -11.09 -0.55
CA ILE A 76 -3.00 -11.07 0.78
C ILE A 76 -2.45 -9.91 1.60
N THR A 77 -1.13 -9.74 1.64
CA THR A 77 -0.48 -8.63 2.34
C THR A 77 -0.89 -7.31 1.71
N TYR A 78 -0.92 -7.22 0.38
CA TYR A 78 -1.43 -6.05 -0.32
C TYR A 78 -2.88 -5.73 0.05
N ALA A 79 -3.78 -6.72 0.08
CA ALA A 79 -5.17 -6.49 0.47
C ALA A 79 -5.30 -5.98 1.91
N ARG A 80 -4.46 -6.47 2.83
CA ARG A 80 -4.41 -5.98 4.21
C ARG A 80 -3.96 -4.52 4.28
N ILE A 81 -2.90 -4.17 3.54
CA ILE A 81 -2.41 -2.78 3.43
C ILE A 81 -3.50 -1.85 2.89
N VAL A 82 -4.17 -2.24 1.82
CA VAL A 82 -5.26 -1.44 1.22
C VAL A 82 -6.44 -1.29 2.18
N ALA A 83 -6.76 -2.34 2.95
CA ALA A 83 -7.83 -2.25 3.95
C ALA A 83 -7.51 -1.22 5.05
N GLU A 84 -6.25 -1.13 5.51
CA GLU A 84 -5.86 -0.11 6.48
C GLU A 84 -5.90 1.29 5.86
N LEU A 85 -5.45 1.47 4.61
CA LEU A 85 -5.54 2.76 3.90
C LEU A 85 -6.99 3.24 3.74
N ALA A 86 -7.92 2.32 3.46
CA ALA A 86 -9.34 2.64 3.29
C ALA A 86 -10.08 2.89 4.62
N ALA A 87 -9.43 2.65 5.77
CA ALA A 87 -10.03 2.87 7.09
C ALA A 87 -9.85 4.31 7.61
N GLY A 88 -8.94 5.09 7.00
CA GLY A 88 -8.72 6.51 7.32
C GLY A 88 -9.58 7.43 6.50
#